data_AF-A0A060C8H5-F1
#
_entry.id   AF-A0A060C8H5-F1
#
_cell.length_a   1.000
_cell.length_b   1.000
_cell.length_c   1.000
_cell.angle_alpha   90.00
_cell.angle_beta   90.00
_cell.angle_gamma   90.00
#
_symmetry.space_group_name_H-M   'P 1'
#
loop_
_entity.id
_entity.type
_entity.pdbx_description
1 polymer ?
#
loop_
_entity_poly.entity_id
_entity_poly.type
_entity_poly.pdbx_seq_one_letter_code
_entity_poly.pdbx_strand_id
1 'polypeptide(L)'
;EPSVQGIRQAWPRTGPPDGLDYPRKDYGHRVGLDRFIDLCDRLDITCTVSLSMAVPTMYPDGFAAMRDRGWEFMCHGLYNTHYLWNCPIDDERAFIADCQARMIAATGSPIRGWFSPACSHTVNTPDLVAEAGIDYYCDLYHDDQPFPVRTAGGSLITIPYSMDVNDAVQHATG
;
A
#
# COMPACT_ATOMS: atom_id res chain seq x y z
N GLU A 1 39.30 27.92 17.93
CA GLU A 1 38.07 27.12 17.76
C GLU A 1 38.45 25.65 17.61
N PRO A 2 38.10 24.73 18.51
CA PRO A 2 38.33 23.32 18.27
C PRO A 2 37.36 22.83 17.19
N SER A 3 37.92 22.33 16.10
CA SER A 3 37.21 21.74 14.97
C SER A 3 36.51 20.44 15.39
N VAL A 4 35.25 20.51 15.80
CA VAL A 4 34.42 19.31 15.92
C VAL A 4 33.86 18.97 14.53
N GLN A 5 34.71 18.39 13.69
CA GLN A 5 34.25 17.56 12.57
C GLN A 5 34.27 16.12 13.03
N GLY A 6 33.24 15.72 13.76
CA GLY A 6 32.90 14.33 13.97
C GLY A 6 32.34 13.76 12.66
N ILE A 7 33.21 13.34 11.75
CA ILE A 7 32.86 12.52 10.59
C ILE A 7 32.50 11.12 11.13
N ARG A 8 31.35 10.99 11.80
CA ARG A 8 30.85 9.67 12.15
C ARG A 8 30.44 9.00 10.84
N GLN A 9 31.32 8.16 10.30
CA GLN A 9 30.91 7.23 9.26
C GLN A 9 29.79 6.36 9.83
N ALA A 10 28.71 6.20 9.06
CA ALA A 10 27.64 5.28 9.44
C ALA A 10 28.26 3.90 9.68
N TRP A 11 27.83 3.23 10.75
CA TRP A 11 28.28 1.86 11.01
C TRP A 11 27.95 1.00 9.79
N PRO A 12 28.87 0.10 9.37
CA PRO A 12 28.58 -0.86 8.32
C PRO A 12 27.26 -1.57 8.63
N ARG A 13 26.33 -1.57 7.68
CA ARG A 13 25.05 -2.27 7.87
C ARG A 13 25.33 -3.77 7.91
N THR A 14 24.79 -4.47 8.90
CA THR A 14 24.81 -5.93 8.89
C THR A 14 24.10 -6.43 7.64
N GLY A 15 24.70 -7.41 6.95
CA GLY A 15 24.02 -8.15 5.90
C GLY A 15 22.76 -8.86 6.44
N PRO A 16 21.90 -9.40 5.57
CA PRO A 16 20.64 -9.98 6.00
C PRO A 16 20.81 -11.04 7.12
N PRO A 17 19.95 -11.01 8.16
CA PRO A 17 18.90 -10.03 8.40
C PRO A 17 19.43 -8.68 8.95
N ASP A 18 18.87 -7.58 8.42
CA ASP A 18 19.19 -6.22 8.85
C ASP A 18 18.60 -5.94 10.24
N GLY A 19 19.44 -6.00 11.27
CA GLY A 19 19.03 -5.80 12.66
C GLY A 19 18.56 -4.39 13.02
N LEU A 20 18.68 -3.40 12.13
CA LEU A 20 18.20 -2.03 12.36
C LEU A 20 16.92 -1.72 11.58
N ASP A 21 16.85 -2.10 10.31
CA ASP A 21 15.66 -1.79 9.51
C ASP A 21 14.52 -2.80 9.75
N TYR A 22 14.82 -4.07 10.03
CA TYR A 22 13.78 -5.07 10.30
C TYR A 22 12.93 -4.71 11.53
N PRO A 23 13.50 -4.39 12.71
CA PRO A 23 12.68 -4.03 13.88
C PRO A 23 11.82 -2.78 13.66
N ARG A 24 12.27 -1.85 12.82
CA ARG A 24 11.49 -0.66 12.45
C ARG A 24 10.23 -1.05 11.68
N LYS A 25 10.32 -2.00 10.75
CA LYS A 25 9.16 -2.53 10.02
C LYS A 25 8.27 -3.41 10.90
N ASP A 26 8.86 -4.26 11.73
CA ASP A 26 8.15 -5.13 12.67
C ASP A 26 7.31 -4.33 13.70
N TYR A 27 7.84 -3.20 14.18
CA TYR A 27 7.15 -2.34 15.14
C TYR A 27 5.75 -1.91 14.67
N GLY A 28 5.59 -1.64 13.38
CA GLY A 28 4.29 -1.27 12.80
C GLY A 28 3.24 -2.36 13.03
N HIS A 29 3.59 -3.62 12.78
CA HIS A 29 2.68 -4.75 12.93
C HIS A 29 2.48 -5.18 14.40
N ARG A 30 3.50 -5.07 15.25
CA ARG A 30 3.45 -5.56 16.65
C ARG A 30 2.92 -4.53 17.66
N VAL A 31 3.04 -3.24 17.36
CA VAL A 31 2.73 -2.17 18.34
C VAL A 31 2.00 -0.99 17.69
N GLY A 32 2.44 -0.58 16.49
CA GLY A 32 1.89 0.59 15.81
C GLY A 32 0.41 0.43 15.47
N LEU A 33 0.05 -0.73 14.90
CA LEU A 33 -1.30 -1.03 14.46
C LEU A 33 -2.30 -1.01 15.61
N ASP A 34 -2.02 -1.66 16.74
CA ASP A 34 -2.93 -1.68 17.89
C ASP A 34 -3.20 -0.27 18.43
N ARG A 35 -2.15 0.56 18.54
CA ARG A 35 -2.31 1.97 18.96
C ARG A 35 -3.18 2.75 17.98
N PHE A 36 -3.03 2.50 16.68
CA PHE A 36 -3.81 3.16 15.64
C PHE A 36 -5.27 2.73 15.69
N ILE A 37 -5.51 1.43 15.84
CA ILE A 37 -6.83 0.84 16.04
C ILE A 37 -7.52 1.43 17.28
N ASP A 38 -6.84 1.48 18.43
CA ASP A 38 -7.39 2.05 19.67
C ASP A 38 -7.82 3.52 19.49
N LEU A 39 -7.06 4.28 18.70
CA LEU A 39 -7.38 5.66 18.37
C LEU A 39 -8.63 5.75 17.47
N CYS A 40 -8.67 4.96 16.39
CA CYS A 40 -9.80 4.92 15.47
C CYS A 40 -11.09 4.48 16.17
N ASP A 41 -11.04 3.46 17.03
CA ASP A 41 -12.17 2.99 17.82
C ASP A 41 -12.70 4.08 18.76
N ARG A 42 -11.80 4.80 19.43
CA ARG A 42 -12.18 5.90 20.34
C ARG A 42 -12.80 7.10 19.60
N LEU A 43 -12.47 7.28 18.34
CA LEU A 43 -12.96 8.38 17.51
C LEU A 43 -14.11 7.96 16.57
N ASP A 44 -14.52 6.69 16.59
CA ASP A 44 -15.51 6.11 15.69
C ASP A 44 -15.17 6.32 14.20
N ILE A 45 -13.91 6.04 13.84
CA ILE A 45 -13.38 6.21 12.48
C ILE A 45 -13.19 4.83 11.82
N THR A 46 -13.89 4.61 10.71
CA THR A 46 -13.62 3.50 9.79
C THR A 46 -12.53 3.88 8.81
N CYS A 47 -11.55 2.98 8.61
CA CYS A 47 -10.43 3.23 7.71
C CYS A 47 -10.51 2.41 6.42
N THR A 48 -9.89 2.93 5.37
CA THR A 48 -9.41 2.16 4.21
C THR A 48 -7.96 1.82 4.43
N VAL A 49 -7.61 0.54 4.29
CA VAL A 49 -6.25 0.03 4.44
C VAL A 49 -5.64 -0.17 3.07
N SER A 50 -4.51 0.49 2.81
CA SER A 50 -3.62 0.15 1.70
C SER A 50 -2.93 -1.18 2.00
N LEU A 51 -3.54 -2.29 1.57
CA LEU A 51 -3.21 -3.63 2.02
C LEU A 51 -2.27 -4.35 1.04
N SER A 52 -1.09 -4.74 1.53
CA SER A 52 -0.25 -5.73 0.84
C SER A 52 -0.88 -7.12 0.98
N MET A 53 -0.99 -7.86 -0.13
CA MET A 53 -1.62 -9.19 -0.15
C MET A 53 -0.81 -10.27 0.61
N ALA A 54 0.38 -9.94 1.11
CA ALA A 54 1.13 -10.79 2.02
C ALA A 54 0.67 -10.68 3.48
N VAL A 55 0.03 -9.56 3.87
CA VAL A 55 -0.37 -9.28 5.25
C VAL A 55 -1.33 -10.32 5.83
N PRO A 56 -2.38 -10.79 5.13
CA PRO A 56 -3.28 -11.80 5.68
C PRO A 56 -2.57 -13.09 6.12
N THR A 57 -1.47 -13.45 5.43
CA THR A 57 -0.68 -14.64 5.76
C THR A 57 0.40 -14.35 6.81
N MET A 58 1.08 -13.22 6.71
CA MET A 58 2.22 -12.89 7.58
C MET A 58 1.81 -12.33 8.94
N TYR A 59 0.69 -11.60 9.01
CA TYR A 59 0.20 -10.92 10.21
C TYR A 59 -1.32 -11.12 10.36
N PRO A 60 -1.79 -12.38 10.53
CA PRO A 60 -3.20 -12.72 10.50
C PRO A 60 -4.02 -12.04 11.61
N ASP A 61 -3.44 -11.83 12.80
CA ASP A 61 -4.14 -11.22 13.93
C ASP A 61 -4.46 -9.74 13.65
N GLY A 62 -3.49 -8.98 13.12
CA GLY A 62 -3.69 -7.59 12.72
C GLY A 62 -4.69 -7.46 11.56
N PHE A 63 -4.60 -8.38 10.59
CA PHE A 63 -5.58 -8.44 9.50
C PHE A 63 -7.00 -8.71 10.01
N ALA A 64 -7.18 -9.69 10.91
CA ALA A 64 -8.47 -9.99 11.53
C ALA A 64 -8.99 -8.79 12.32
N ALA A 65 -8.13 -8.10 13.08
CA ALA A 65 -8.53 -6.93 13.86
C ALA A 65 -9.10 -5.79 12.99
N MET A 66 -8.52 -5.55 11.81
CA MET A 66 -9.03 -4.56 10.84
C MET A 66 -10.32 -5.05 10.16
N ARG A 67 -10.36 -6.32 9.75
CA ARG A 67 -11.53 -6.93 9.09
C ARG A 67 -12.76 -6.94 9.99
N ASP A 68 -12.61 -7.35 11.24
CA ASP A 68 -13.71 -7.49 12.18
C ASP A 68 -14.33 -6.14 12.57
N ARG A 69 -13.59 -5.03 12.35
CA ARG A 69 -14.07 -3.65 12.46
C ARG A 69 -14.75 -3.13 11.20
N GLY A 70 -14.80 -3.92 10.13
CA GLY A 70 -15.39 -3.51 8.86
C GLY A 70 -14.56 -2.45 8.12
N TRP A 71 -13.25 -2.38 8.36
CA TRP A 71 -12.37 -1.55 7.55
C TRP A 71 -12.33 -2.07 6.11
N GLU A 72 -12.20 -1.15 5.16
CA GLU A 72 -12.11 -1.47 3.74
C GLU A 72 -10.65 -1.81 3.36
N PHE A 73 -10.46 -2.74 2.42
CA PHE A 73 -9.14 -3.17 1.97
C PHE A 73 -8.91 -2.82 0.51
N MET A 74 -8.16 -1.75 0.28
CA MET A 74 -7.63 -1.37 -1.02
C MET A 74 -6.36 -2.18 -1.31
N CYS A 75 -6.27 -2.78 -2.49
CA CYS A 75 -5.09 -3.56 -2.86
C CYS A 75 -3.87 -2.65 -3.04
N HIS A 76 -2.75 -3.05 -2.44
CA HIS A 76 -1.43 -2.41 -2.59
C HIS A 76 -0.35 -3.35 -3.13
N GLY A 77 -0.76 -4.27 -4.01
CA GLY A 77 0.09 -5.31 -4.59
C GLY A 77 0.46 -6.42 -3.61
N LEU A 78 1.40 -7.28 -4.01
CA LEU A 78 1.87 -8.40 -3.18
C LEU A 78 2.75 -7.93 -2.03
N TYR A 79 3.79 -7.16 -2.35
CA TYR A 79 4.70 -6.52 -1.41
C TYR A 79 4.96 -5.10 -1.91
N ASN A 80 5.20 -4.16 -1.00
CA ASN A 80 5.50 -2.78 -1.39
C ASN A 80 6.85 -2.63 -2.12
N THR A 81 7.65 -3.70 -2.22
CA THR A 81 8.91 -3.77 -2.97
C THR A 81 8.78 -4.48 -4.33
N HIS A 82 7.57 -4.92 -4.69
CA HIS A 82 7.32 -5.59 -5.97
C HIS A 82 6.72 -4.57 -6.95
N TYR A 83 7.59 -3.76 -7.55
CA TYR A 83 7.19 -2.65 -8.42
C TYR A 83 6.65 -3.12 -9.78
N LEU A 84 5.74 -2.35 -10.37
CA LEU A 84 5.17 -2.60 -11.70
C LEU A 84 5.84 -1.79 -12.82
N TRP A 85 6.78 -0.90 -12.50
CA TRP A 85 7.50 -0.13 -13.52
C TRP A 85 8.13 -1.05 -14.57
N ASN A 86 7.88 -0.74 -15.85
CA ASN A 86 8.35 -1.51 -17.00
C ASN A 86 7.88 -2.97 -17.02
N CYS A 87 6.85 -3.32 -16.24
CA CYS A 87 6.25 -4.65 -16.28
C CYS A 87 5.63 -4.88 -17.66
N PRO A 88 5.92 -6.00 -18.34
CA PRO A 88 5.19 -6.41 -19.52
C PRO A 88 3.69 -6.51 -19.22
N ILE A 89 2.85 -6.12 -20.18
CA ILE A 89 1.39 -6.03 -19.99
C ILE A 89 0.77 -7.36 -19.53
N ASP A 90 1.27 -8.50 -20.04
CA ASP A 90 0.75 -9.82 -19.68
C ASP A 90 1.15 -10.22 -18.25
N ASP A 91 2.35 -9.86 -17.82
CA ASP A 91 2.82 -10.07 -16.44
C ASP A 91 2.06 -9.17 -15.47
N GLU A 92 1.76 -7.93 -15.87
CA GLU A 92 0.98 -6.99 -15.07
C GLU A 92 -0.47 -7.46 -14.90
N ARG A 93 -1.09 -7.97 -15.98
CA ARG A 93 -2.42 -8.59 -15.93
C ARG A 93 -2.43 -9.81 -15.01
N ALA A 94 -1.42 -10.68 -15.10
CA ALA A 94 -1.28 -11.83 -14.22
C ALA A 94 -1.08 -11.42 -12.75
N PHE A 95 -0.33 -10.34 -12.49
CA PHE A 95 -0.12 -9.79 -11.16
C PHE A 95 -1.42 -9.28 -10.52
N ILE A 96 -2.23 -8.53 -11.28
CA ILE A 96 -3.54 -8.04 -10.82
C ILE A 96 -4.45 -9.25 -10.50
N ALA A 97 -4.46 -10.27 -11.36
CA ALA A 97 -5.25 -11.49 -11.14
C ALA A 97 -4.79 -12.27 -9.88
N ASP A 98 -3.49 -12.36 -9.60
CA ASP A 98 -2.98 -12.99 -8.38
C ASP A 98 -3.40 -12.21 -7.13
N CYS A 99 -3.33 -10.87 -7.18
CA CYS A 99 -3.83 -10.03 -6.09
C CYS A 99 -5.33 -10.25 -5.85
N GLN A 100 -6.13 -10.32 -6.92
CA GLN A 100 -7.57 -10.58 -6.85
C GLN A 100 -7.86 -11.91 -6.15
N ALA A 101 -7.18 -12.97 -6.56
CA ALA A 101 -7.34 -14.31 -5.99
C ALA A 101 -6.99 -14.34 -4.50
N ARG A 102 -5.93 -13.63 -4.09
CA ARG A 102 -5.51 -13.53 -2.68
C ARG A 102 -6.51 -12.74 -1.84
N MET A 103 -7.03 -11.64 -2.36
CA MET A 103 -8.07 -10.86 -1.67
C MET A 103 -9.32 -11.73 -1.43
N ILE A 104 -9.77 -12.45 -2.46
CA ILE A 104 -10.92 -13.36 -2.35
C ILE A 104 -10.64 -14.46 -1.32
N ALA A 105 -9.44 -15.05 -1.33
CA ALA A 105 -9.07 -16.07 -0.36
C ALA A 105 -9.06 -15.52 1.09
N ALA A 106 -8.64 -14.26 1.29
CA ALA A 106 -8.51 -13.65 2.60
C ALA A 106 -9.84 -13.09 3.16
N THR A 107 -10.71 -12.57 2.29
CA THR A 107 -11.92 -11.82 2.69
C THR A 107 -13.24 -12.42 2.21
N GLY A 108 -13.19 -13.35 1.25
CA GLY A 108 -14.36 -13.83 0.52
C GLY A 108 -14.91 -12.85 -0.52
N SER A 109 -14.29 -11.67 -0.69
CA SER A 109 -14.73 -10.62 -1.60
C SER A 109 -13.63 -10.21 -2.60
N PRO A 110 -14.00 -9.74 -3.80
CA PRO A 110 -13.04 -9.21 -4.76
C PRO A 110 -12.38 -7.91 -4.28
N ILE A 111 -11.26 -7.53 -4.90
CA ILE A 111 -10.67 -6.19 -4.71
C ILE A 111 -11.65 -5.14 -5.22
N ARG A 112 -11.87 -4.09 -4.43
CA ARG A 112 -12.68 -2.91 -4.82
C ARG A 112 -11.83 -1.71 -5.22
N GLY A 113 -10.68 -1.53 -4.57
CA GLY A 113 -9.75 -0.43 -4.86
C GLY A 113 -8.36 -0.91 -5.26
N TRP A 114 -7.75 -0.23 -6.21
CA TRP A 114 -6.36 -0.48 -6.62
C TRP A 114 -5.45 0.72 -6.35
N PHE A 115 -4.33 0.46 -5.70
CA PHE A 115 -3.21 1.38 -5.57
C PHE A 115 -1.92 0.61 -5.83
N SER A 116 -1.22 0.86 -6.94
CA SER A 116 -0.03 0.07 -7.29
C SER A 116 1.03 0.15 -6.19
N PRO A 117 1.77 -0.95 -5.91
CA PRO A 117 2.83 -0.95 -4.90
C PRO A 117 3.83 0.18 -5.18
N ALA A 118 4.13 0.98 -4.16
CA ALA A 118 4.95 2.20 -4.28
C ALA A 118 4.53 3.19 -5.39
N CYS A 119 3.24 3.22 -5.75
CA CYS A 119 2.70 4.01 -6.86
C CYS A 119 3.43 3.73 -8.20
N SER A 120 3.87 2.49 -8.40
CA SER A 120 4.72 2.11 -9.53
C SER A 120 3.96 1.69 -10.79
N HIS A 121 2.78 2.26 -11.03
CA HIS A 121 1.92 1.94 -12.17
C HIS A 121 2.60 2.15 -13.53
N THR A 122 2.10 1.43 -14.53
CA THR A 122 2.42 1.63 -15.94
C THR A 122 1.30 2.40 -16.64
N VAL A 123 1.51 2.77 -17.90
CA VAL A 123 0.47 3.37 -18.74
C VAL A 123 -0.72 2.41 -18.99
N ASN A 124 -0.52 1.11 -18.80
CA ASN A 124 -1.57 0.09 -19.02
C ASN A 124 -2.37 -0.19 -17.75
N THR A 125 -1.86 0.16 -16.56
CA THR A 125 -2.49 -0.20 -15.28
C THR A 125 -3.96 0.22 -15.18
N PRO A 126 -4.37 1.45 -15.56
CA PRO A 126 -5.78 1.84 -15.48
C PRO A 126 -6.68 0.95 -16.36
N ASP A 127 -6.21 0.58 -17.54
CA ASP A 127 -6.94 -0.31 -18.46
C ASP A 127 -7.09 -1.70 -17.87
N LEU A 128 -6.01 -2.25 -17.31
CA LEU A 128 -6.00 -3.59 -16.70
C LEU A 128 -6.83 -3.65 -15.41
N VAL A 129 -6.82 -2.59 -14.59
CA VAL A 129 -7.64 -2.46 -13.40
C VAL A 129 -9.13 -2.42 -13.76
N ALA A 130 -9.49 -1.65 -14.80
CA ALA A 130 -10.85 -1.63 -15.33
C ALA A 130 -11.25 -2.98 -15.95
N GLU A 131 -10.35 -3.64 -16.71
CA GLU A 131 -10.56 -4.98 -17.27
C GLU A 131 -10.86 -6.02 -16.17
N ALA A 132 -10.20 -5.90 -15.02
CA ALA A 132 -10.39 -6.77 -13.85
C ALA A 132 -11.68 -6.49 -13.06
N GLY A 133 -12.44 -5.44 -13.42
CA GLY A 133 -13.69 -5.09 -12.74
C GLY A 133 -13.51 -4.48 -11.36
N ILE A 134 -12.38 -3.81 -11.11
CA ILE A 134 -12.10 -3.10 -9.86
C ILE A 134 -12.78 -1.72 -9.88
N ASP A 135 -13.43 -1.33 -8.79
CA ASP A 135 -14.32 -0.17 -8.73
C ASP A 135 -13.57 1.18 -8.87
N TYR A 136 -12.41 1.31 -8.23
CA TYR A 136 -11.67 2.57 -8.19
C TYR A 136 -10.13 2.44 -8.17
N TYR A 137 -9.46 3.52 -8.57
CA TYR A 137 -8.01 3.60 -8.77
C TYR A 137 -7.37 4.81 -8.09
N CYS A 138 -6.26 4.61 -7.38
CA CYS A 138 -5.69 5.63 -6.49
C CYS A 138 -4.26 6.09 -6.85
N ASP A 139 -3.67 5.63 -7.94
CA ASP A 139 -2.27 5.98 -8.27
C ASP A 139 -2.07 7.40 -8.81
N LEU A 140 -3.13 8.18 -9.00
CA LEU A 140 -3.04 9.53 -9.57
C LEU A 140 -3.17 10.62 -8.52
N TYR A 141 -2.47 11.73 -8.72
CA TYR A 141 -2.42 12.90 -7.82
C TYR A 141 -2.93 14.17 -8.52
N HIS A 142 -4.06 14.08 -9.22
CA HIS A 142 -4.43 15.03 -10.28
C HIS A 142 -5.64 15.90 -9.94
N ASP A 143 -6.35 15.63 -8.85
CA ASP A 143 -7.57 16.34 -8.46
C ASP A 143 -7.81 16.23 -6.95
N ASP A 144 -8.70 17.05 -6.41
CA ASP A 144 -9.16 17.01 -5.01
C ASP A 144 -10.48 16.21 -4.88
N GLN A 145 -11.08 15.80 -6.01
CA GLN A 145 -12.33 15.07 -6.06
C GLN A 145 -12.19 13.74 -6.81
N PRO A 146 -13.05 12.74 -6.53
CA PRO A 146 -13.14 11.56 -7.38
C PRO A 146 -13.42 11.95 -8.83
N PHE A 147 -12.61 11.44 -9.76
CA PHE A 147 -12.64 11.85 -11.16
C PHE A 147 -12.67 10.65 -12.10
N PRO A 148 -13.54 10.62 -13.12
CA PRO A 148 -13.55 9.55 -14.10
C PRO A 148 -12.38 9.69 -15.09
N VAL A 149 -11.54 8.66 -15.20
CA VAL A 149 -10.53 8.56 -16.27
C VAL A 149 -11.00 7.63 -17.37
N ARG A 150 -10.54 7.89 -18.60
CA ARG A 150 -10.86 7.03 -19.74
C ARG A 150 -9.95 5.81 -19.74
N THR A 151 -10.54 4.65 -20.01
CA THR A 151 -9.85 3.39 -20.23
C THR A 151 -10.26 2.80 -21.57
N ALA A 152 -9.50 1.83 -22.10
CA ALA A 152 -9.83 1.11 -23.32
C ALA A 152 -11.22 0.43 -23.24
N GLY A 153 -11.62 -0.01 -22.05
CA GLY A 153 -12.90 -0.65 -21.78
C GLY A 153 -14.04 0.29 -21.35
N GLY A 154 -13.78 1.60 -21.18
CA GLY A 154 -14.79 2.56 -20.76
C GLY A 154 -14.23 3.66 -19.86
N SER A 155 -14.70 3.72 -18.62
CA SER A 155 -14.25 4.68 -17.62
C SER A 155 -13.94 3.99 -16.30
N LEU A 156 -12.92 4.47 -15.59
CA LEU A 156 -12.56 4.05 -14.24
C LEU A 156 -12.65 5.26 -13.31
N ILE A 157 -13.25 5.10 -12.13
CA ILE A 157 -13.25 6.18 -11.14
C ILE A 157 -11.89 6.20 -10.46
N THR A 158 -11.28 7.37 -10.46
CA THR A 158 -10.09 7.60 -9.65
C THR A 158 -10.48 8.27 -8.35
N ILE A 159 -9.83 7.88 -7.27
CA ILE A 159 -9.86 8.59 -5.99
C ILE A 159 -8.43 9.08 -5.78
N PRO A 160 -8.12 10.35 -6.13
CA PRO A 160 -6.75 10.82 -6.11
C PRO A 160 -6.11 10.70 -4.73
N TYR A 161 -4.88 10.18 -4.69
CA TYR A 161 -4.12 10.07 -3.45
C TYR A 161 -3.32 11.35 -3.18
N SER A 162 -2.91 11.58 -1.93
CA SER A 162 -2.13 12.76 -1.53
C SER A 162 -0.75 12.37 -1.04
N MET A 163 0.28 13.00 -1.61
CA MET A 163 1.67 12.90 -1.12
C MET A 163 2.01 13.99 -0.10
N ASP A 164 1.24 15.08 -0.05
CA ASP A 164 1.44 16.18 0.89
C ASP A 164 1.02 15.80 2.31
N VAL A 165 -0.10 15.06 2.42
CA VAL A 165 -0.64 14.55 3.68
C VAL A 165 -0.29 13.06 3.85
N ASN A 166 1.00 12.75 3.75
CA ASN A 166 1.52 11.39 3.80
C ASN A 166 2.65 11.26 4.82
N ASP A 167 2.45 10.45 5.87
CA ASP A 167 3.44 10.28 6.94
C ASP A 167 4.75 9.64 6.45
N ALA A 168 4.73 8.80 5.42
CA ALA A 168 5.93 8.22 4.83
C ALA A 168 6.85 9.31 4.24
N VAL A 169 6.28 10.35 3.61
CA VAL A 169 7.04 11.49 3.07
C VAL A 169 7.58 12.36 4.21
N GLN A 170 6.75 12.61 5.23
CA GLN A 170 7.15 13.41 6.39
C GLN A 170 8.25 12.72 7.22
N HIS A 171 8.21 11.40 7.34
CA HIS A 171 9.24 10.62 8.03
C HIS A 171 10.54 10.43 7.23
N ALA A 172 10.49 10.52 5.90
CA ALA A 172 11.69 10.38 5.07
C ALA A 172 12.54 11.65 5.02
N THR A 173 11.96 12.81 5.34
CA THR A 173 12.59 14.13 5.21
C THR A 173 13.04 14.74 6.54
N GLY A 174 12.68 14.14 7.68
CA GLY A 174 13.12 14.52 9.03
C GLY A 174 14.25 13.64 9.56
#